data_AF-A0A4E0RWU7-F1
#
_entry.id   AF-A0A4E0RWU7-F1
#
_cell.length_a   1.000
_cell.length_b   1.000
_cell.length_c   1.000
_cell.angle_alpha   90.00
_cell.angle_beta   90.00
_cell.angle_gamma   90.00
#
_symmetry.space_group_name_H-M   'P 1'
#
loop_
_entity.id
_entity.type
_entity.pdbx_description
1 polymer ?
#
loop_
_entity_poly.entity_id
_entity_poly.type
_entity_poly.pdbx_seq_one_letter_code
_entity_poly.pdbx_strand_id
1 'polypeptide(L)'
;MGETSNGRIDEEWLKSVTYEDLKDFIKSLRDRINQEECENDIFRRFLQRIEAKVGVSQQVIHESDLKTQNCARKRSKSPCSTVERTSKLSWEDKLQVAQFEHDEFKQEMEKAEVVMNKVIDDLRAGISELDIRHEDQKKHSADFEKSVVKEGYIDRTKCVASEKYIRFSEERMKQRETILEKIRLNTATLRSHLRKCKGQLRQKEEIGEVLHVVDFEQLKIENSQYLEKIEEKNRQIQSLKAVAARTLHVVNTLKMKIHELQREQRRQETEINQRQEICKRAKNEMIVVKEELKNEKKFKKRFQTHVDSFHVPSIMDFVQLKTEERQICRQETIHARKFKIAEMALIRHKKLWTQVRRSNLMGEV
;
A
#
# COMPACT_ATOMS: atom_id res chain seq x y z
N MET A 1 14.91 -48.80 -31.08
CA MET A 1 15.50 -49.76 -32.02
C MET A 1 14.66 -51.03 -32.00
N GLY A 2 14.23 -51.54 -33.16
CA GLY A 2 13.72 -52.91 -33.33
C GLY A 2 12.33 -53.29 -32.82
N GLU A 3 11.59 -52.46 -32.08
CA GLU A 3 10.22 -52.81 -31.64
C GLU A 3 9.14 -52.04 -32.41
N THR A 4 8.23 -52.78 -33.04
CA THR A 4 6.94 -52.22 -33.48
C THR A 4 6.07 -51.91 -32.26
N SER A 5 5.09 -51.00 -32.39
CA SER A 5 4.19 -50.53 -31.31
C SER A 5 3.40 -51.64 -30.57
N ASN A 6 3.56 -52.89 -30.98
CA ASN A 6 2.91 -54.09 -30.42
C ASN A 6 3.91 -55.06 -29.77
N GLY A 7 5.15 -54.64 -29.49
CA GLY A 7 6.19 -55.48 -28.86
C GLY A 7 6.74 -56.59 -29.76
N ARG A 8 6.50 -56.51 -31.08
CA ARG A 8 7.01 -57.47 -32.06
C ARG A 8 8.32 -56.95 -32.64
N ILE A 9 9.34 -57.82 -32.62
CA ILE A 9 10.66 -57.50 -33.16
C ILE A 9 10.54 -57.33 -34.68
N ASP A 10 11.04 -56.20 -35.18
CA ASP A 10 11.03 -55.85 -36.59
C ASP A 10 11.98 -56.78 -37.38
N GLU A 11 11.43 -57.61 -38.28
CA GLU A 11 12.18 -58.60 -39.06
C GLU A 11 13.16 -57.94 -40.05
N GLU A 12 12.97 -56.67 -40.40
CA GLU A 12 13.93 -55.91 -41.21
C GLU A 12 15.13 -55.43 -40.39
N TRP A 13 14.91 -55.05 -39.13
CA TRP A 13 15.98 -54.66 -38.20
C TRP A 13 16.92 -55.83 -37.92
N LEU A 14 16.38 -57.05 -37.74
CA LEU A 14 17.20 -58.25 -37.50
C LEU A 14 18.20 -58.57 -38.63
N LYS A 15 17.93 -58.12 -39.86
CA LYS A 15 18.76 -58.40 -41.04
C LYS A 15 19.95 -57.43 -41.19
N SER A 16 19.93 -56.29 -40.51
CA SER A 16 20.95 -55.22 -40.63
C SER A 16 21.77 -54.96 -39.37
N VAL A 17 21.54 -55.73 -38.31
CA VAL A 17 22.05 -55.48 -36.94
C VAL A 17 23.35 -56.22 -36.68
N THR A 18 24.32 -55.53 -36.07
CA THR A 18 25.61 -56.14 -35.70
C THR A 18 25.50 -56.92 -34.38
N TYR A 19 26.47 -57.80 -34.11
CA TYR A 19 26.50 -58.60 -32.86
C TYR A 19 26.49 -57.72 -31.59
N GLU A 20 27.15 -56.56 -31.63
CA GLU A 20 27.19 -55.64 -30.47
C GLU A 20 25.83 -54.97 -30.25
N ASP A 21 25.14 -54.57 -31.31
CA ASP A 21 23.76 -54.04 -31.23
C ASP A 21 22.77 -55.05 -30.63
N LEU A 22 22.97 -56.34 -30.94
CA LEU A 22 22.14 -57.43 -30.42
C LEU A 22 22.40 -57.70 -28.94
N LYS A 23 23.65 -57.57 -28.50
CA LYS A 23 24.07 -57.68 -27.10
C LYS A 23 23.54 -56.50 -26.27
N ASP A 24 23.58 -55.28 -26.81
CA ASP A 24 22.99 -54.11 -26.18
C ASP A 24 21.46 -54.21 -26.08
N PHE A 25 20.81 -54.78 -27.09
CA PHE A 25 19.38 -55.06 -27.04
C PHE A 25 19.02 -56.10 -25.97
N ILE A 26 19.76 -57.22 -25.87
CA ILE A 26 19.57 -58.22 -24.81
C ILE A 26 19.77 -57.59 -23.42
N LYS A 27 20.77 -56.71 -23.27
CA LYS A 27 21.01 -56.00 -22.01
C LYS A 27 19.83 -55.08 -21.68
N SER A 28 19.34 -54.30 -22.63
CA SER A 28 18.17 -53.44 -22.46
C SER A 28 16.90 -54.25 -22.12
N LEU A 29 16.69 -55.41 -22.73
CA LEU A 29 15.59 -56.31 -22.40
C LEU A 29 15.70 -56.84 -20.97
N ARG A 30 16.91 -57.22 -20.54
CA ARG A 30 17.16 -57.68 -19.17
C ARG A 30 16.90 -56.57 -18.16
N ASP A 31 17.35 -55.36 -18.45
CA ASP A 31 17.11 -54.19 -17.59
C ASP A 31 15.60 -53.88 -17.49
N ARG A 32 14.86 -54.00 -18.60
CA ARG A 32 13.39 -53.85 -18.61
C ARG A 32 12.69 -54.95 -17.82
N ILE A 33 13.11 -56.20 -17.95
CA ILE A 33 12.57 -57.31 -17.14
C ILE A 33 12.81 -57.05 -15.65
N ASN A 34 14.02 -56.65 -15.27
CA ASN A 34 14.34 -56.31 -13.88
C ASN A 34 13.48 -55.16 -13.34
N GLN A 35 13.18 -54.15 -14.18
CA GLN A 35 12.33 -53.03 -13.81
C GLN A 35 10.88 -53.48 -13.56
N GLU A 36 10.32 -54.30 -14.45
CA GLU A 36 8.98 -54.87 -14.30
C GLU A 36 8.90 -55.83 -13.11
N GLU A 37 9.95 -56.61 -12.84
CA GLU A 37 10.03 -57.47 -11.65
C GLU A 37 10.04 -56.64 -10.36
N CYS A 38 10.79 -55.54 -10.33
CA CYS A 38 10.81 -54.61 -9.19
C CYS A 38 9.44 -53.95 -8.97
N GLU A 39 8.80 -53.48 -10.04
CA GLU A 39 7.44 -52.92 -9.99
C GLU A 39 6.43 -53.96 -9.48
N ASN A 40 6.51 -55.21 -9.95
CA ASN A 40 5.65 -56.29 -9.48
C ASN A 40 5.89 -56.64 -8.00
N ASP A 41 7.13 -56.59 -7.51
CA ASP A 41 7.44 -56.84 -6.10
C ASP A 41 6.83 -55.77 -5.18
N ILE A 42 6.89 -54.50 -5.59
CA ILE A 42 6.24 -53.38 -4.88
C ILE A 42 4.73 -53.64 -4.77
N PHE A 43 4.07 -53.99 -5.87
CA PHE A 43 2.64 -54.28 -5.85
C PHE A 43 2.29 -55.51 -5.02
N ARG A 44 3.10 -56.57 -5.07
CA ARG A 44 2.89 -57.76 -4.24
C ARG A 44 2.95 -57.43 -2.76
N ARG A 45 3.95 -56.65 -2.32
CA ARG A 45 4.06 -56.21 -0.91
C ARG A 45 2.87 -55.35 -0.50
N PHE A 46 2.47 -54.42 -1.35
CA PHE A 46 1.28 -53.59 -1.12
C PHE A 46 0.02 -54.42 -0.93
N LEU A 47 -0.22 -55.39 -1.82
CA LEU A 47 -1.37 -56.29 -1.71
C LEU A 47 -1.31 -57.14 -0.45
N GLN A 48 -0.16 -57.72 -0.12
CA GLN A 48 0.01 -58.49 1.12
C GLN A 48 -0.30 -57.65 2.38
N ARG A 49 0.10 -56.38 2.40
CA ARG A 49 -0.22 -55.46 3.52
C ARG A 49 -1.69 -55.11 3.57
N ILE A 50 -2.34 -54.89 2.42
CA ILE A 50 -3.79 -54.65 2.36
C ILE A 50 -4.55 -55.89 2.83
N GLU A 51 -4.19 -57.07 2.35
CA GLU A 51 -4.79 -58.35 2.76
C GLU A 51 -4.60 -58.59 4.26
N ALA A 52 -3.42 -58.30 4.81
CA ALA A 52 -3.16 -58.36 6.25
C ALA A 52 -4.05 -57.37 7.04
N LYS A 53 -4.26 -56.14 6.55
CA LYS A 53 -5.13 -55.14 7.18
C LYS A 53 -6.62 -55.52 7.08
N VAL A 54 -7.06 -56.06 5.95
CA VAL A 54 -8.46 -56.50 5.71
C VAL A 54 -8.78 -57.79 6.48
N GLY A 55 -7.83 -58.72 6.59
CA GLY A 55 -7.97 -59.93 7.40
C GLY A 55 -8.16 -59.63 8.89
N VAL A 56 -7.52 -58.57 9.39
CA VAL A 56 -7.73 -58.07 10.76
C VAL A 56 -9.14 -57.45 10.92
N SER A 57 -9.66 -56.73 9.92
CA SER A 57 -11.02 -56.19 9.97
C SER A 57 -12.12 -57.25 9.91
N GLN A 58 -11.89 -58.40 9.28
CA GLN A 58 -12.88 -59.49 9.26
C GLN A 58 -12.94 -60.30 10.56
N GLN A 59 -11.85 -60.34 11.35
CA GLN A 59 -11.86 -60.98 12.67
C GLN A 59 -12.54 -60.15 13.77
N VAL A 60 -12.62 -58.83 13.62
CA VAL A 60 -13.26 -57.93 14.60
C VAL A 60 -14.79 -57.86 14.43
N ILE A 61 -15.36 -58.40 13.35
CA ILE A 61 -16.80 -58.30 13.06
C ILE A 61 -17.63 -59.43 13.73
N HIS A 62 -17.02 -60.42 14.39
CA HIS A 62 -17.80 -61.52 15.00
C HIS A 62 -18.22 -61.31 16.47
N GLU A 63 -18.14 -60.09 17.01
CA GLU A 63 -18.63 -59.82 18.37
C GLU A 63 -19.22 -58.40 18.48
N SER A 64 -20.37 -58.18 17.85
CA SER A 64 -21.37 -57.24 18.38
C SER A 64 -22.72 -57.38 17.68
N ASP A 65 -23.68 -57.74 18.52
CA ASP A 65 -25.09 -57.96 18.25
C ASP A 65 -25.82 -56.81 17.53
N LEU A 66 -26.69 -57.23 16.61
CA LEU A 66 -28.09 -56.83 16.44
C LEU A 66 -28.43 -55.35 16.71
N LYS A 67 -28.76 -54.62 15.63
CA LYS A 67 -30.01 -53.84 15.54
C LYS A 67 -30.33 -53.42 14.11
N THR A 68 -31.36 -54.07 13.60
CA THR A 68 -32.35 -53.68 12.59
C THR A 68 -32.47 -52.18 12.31
N GLN A 69 -32.39 -51.76 11.04
CA GLN A 69 -33.50 -51.08 10.36
C GLN A 69 -33.25 -50.79 8.86
N ASN A 70 -34.33 -51.04 8.10
CA ASN A 70 -34.70 -50.45 6.81
C ASN A 70 -34.10 -51.01 5.52
N CYS A 71 -34.67 -52.16 5.13
CA CYS A 71 -34.70 -52.68 3.77
C CYS A 71 -35.67 -51.85 2.90
N ALA A 72 -35.13 -51.01 2.01
CA ALA A 72 -35.86 -50.47 0.86
C ALA A 72 -35.60 -51.35 -0.37
N ARG A 73 -36.65 -52.07 -0.78
CA ARG A 73 -36.69 -52.90 -1.99
C ARG A 73 -36.34 -52.08 -3.24
N LYS A 74 -35.28 -52.46 -3.97
CA LYS A 74 -35.19 -52.23 -5.42
C LYS A 74 -34.71 -53.49 -6.14
N ARG A 75 -35.70 -54.11 -6.80
CA ARG A 75 -35.68 -54.92 -8.02
C ARG A 75 -34.28 -55.33 -8.54
N SER A 76 -34.05 -56.63 -8.47
CA SER A 76 -33.18 -57.41 -9.34
C SER A 76 -33.49 -57.16 -10.82
N LYS A 77 -32.51 -56.65 -11.56
CA LYS A 77 -32.45 -56.68 -13.03
C LYS A 77 -31.11 -57.29 -13.46
N SER A 78 -31.21 -58.46 -14.09
CA SER A 78 -30.32 -59.09 -15.09
C SER A 78 -28.79 -58.90 -14.99
N PRO A 79 -28.00 -60.00 -14.98
CA PRO A 79 -26.56 -59.92 -15.17
C PRO A 79 -26.26 -59.61 -16.64
N CYS A 80 -25.81 -58.39 -16.92
CA CYS A 80 -25.20 -58.07 -18.21
C CYS A 80 -23.73 -58.49 -18.14
N SER A 81 -23.35 -59.40 -19.04
CA SER A 81 -21.96 -59.75 -19.31
C SER A 81 -21.25 -58.53 -19.90
N THR A 82 -20.58 -57.77 -19.04
CA THR A 82 -19.50 -56.89 -19.47
C THR A 82 -18.23 -57.46 -18.88
N VAL A 83 -17.47 -58.10 -19.78
CA VAL A 83 -16.02 -58.28 -19.70
C VAL A 83 -15.45 -57.16 -18.83
N GLU A 84 -14.98 -57.53 -17.63
CA GLU A 84 -14.08 -56.69 -16.85
C GLU A 84 -12.89 -56.41 -17.75
N ARG A 85 -12.98 -55.31 -18.52
CA ARG A 85 -11.81 -54.63 -19.03
C ARG A 85 -11.01 -54.36 -17.77
N THR A 86 -9.96 -55.13 -17.57
CA THR A 86 -8.91 -54.87 -16.60
C THR A 86 -8.45 -53.44 -16.88
N SER A 87 -9.06 -52.46 -16.21
CA SER A 87 -8.63 -51.08 -16.26
C SER A 87 -7.20 -51.11 -15.77
N LYS A 88 -6.26 -50.93 -16.71
CA LYS A 88 -4.84 -50.82 -16.37
C LYS A 88 -4.74 -49.68 -15.36
N LEU A 89 -4.11 -49.96 -14.23
CA LEU A 89 -3.88 -48.97 -13.18
C LEU A 89 -3.30 -47.69 -13.81
N SER A 90 -3.83 -46.52 -13.45
CA SER A 90 -3.29 -45.26 -13.97
C SER A 90 -1.83 -45.13 -13.53
N TRP A 91 -1.00 -44.44 -14.30
CA TRP A 91 0.37 -44.14 -13.86
C TRP A 91 0.40 -43.37 -12.54
N GLU A 92 -0.63 -42.55 -12.29
CA GLU A 92 -0.83 -41.84 -11.01
C GLU A 92 -1.07 -42.83 -9.86
N ASP A 93 -1.97 -43.81 -10.05
CA ASP A 93 -2.24 -44.85 -9.06
C ASP A 93 -1.00 -45.72 -8.78
N LYS A 94 -0.24 -46.07 -9.83
CA LYS A 94 1.02 -46.83 -9.69
C LYS A 94 2.06 -46.06 -8.87
N LEU A 95 2.19 -44.77 -9.15
CA LEU A 95 3.11 -43.89 -8.42
C LEU A 95 2.68 -43.76 -6.95
N GLN A 96 1.37 -43.65 -6.68
CA GLN A 96 0.85 -43.57 -5.32
C GLN A 96 1.16 -44.85 -4.52
N VAL A 97 0.97 -46.03 -5.12
CA VAL A 97 1.32 -47.31 -4.49
C VAL A 97 2.82 -47.41 -4.24
N ALA A 98 3.65 -47.02 -5.21
CA ALA A 98 5.10 -47.03 -5.04
C ALA A 98 5.58 -46.08 -3.95
N GLN A 99 5.01 -44.88 -3.86
CA GLN A 99 5.30 -43.92 -2.79
C GLN A 99 4.89 -44.46 -1.43
N PHE A 100 3.68 -45.03 -1.33
CA PHE A 100 3.19 -45.62 -0.08
C PHE A 100 4.10 -46.76 0.40
N GLU A 101 4.43 -47.72 -0.47
CA GLU A 101 5.31 -48.83 -0.10
C GLU A 101 6.73 -48.38 0.23
N HIS A 102 7.22 -47.36 -0.45
CA HIS A 102 8.51 -46.78 -0.16
C HIS A 102 8.53 -46.12 1.23
N ASP A 103 7.48 -45.40 1.61
CA ASP A 103 7.38 -44.76 2.92
C ASP A 103 7.21 -45.79 4.04
N GLU A 104 6.43 -46.84 3.81
CA GLU A 104 6.32 -47.99 4.74
C GLU A 104 7.66 -48.73 4.88
N PHE A 105 8.35 -49.02 3.78
CA PHE A 105 9.66 -49.67 3.80
C PHE A 105 10.69 -48.82 4.55
N LYS A 106 10.66 -47.49 4.37
CA LYS A 106 11.47 -46.56 5.17
C LYS A 106 11.19 -46.67 6.66
N GLN A 107 9.92 -46.71 7.06
CA GLN A 107 9.55 -46.88 8.47
C GLN A 107 10.00 -48.24 9.03
N GLU A 108 9.91 -49.31 8.25
CA GLU A 108 10.40 -50.64 8.64
C GLU A 108 11.92 -50.65 8.83
N MET A 109 12.65 -50.01 7.91
CA MET A 109 14.10 -49.84 8.02
C MET A 109 14.49 -49.04 9.26
N GLU A 110 13.83 -47.92 9.54
CA GLU A 110 14.09 -47.12 10.74
C GLU A 110 13.81 -47.92 12.02
N LYS A 111 12.69 -48.66 12.09
CA LYS A 111 12.39 -49.54 13.23
C LYS A 111 13.45 -50.63 13.39
N ALA A 112 13.88 -51.25 12.30
CA ALA A 112 14.92 -52.27 12.32
C ALA A 112 16.27 -51.70 12.79
N GLU A 113 16.65 -50.51 12.32
CA GLU A 113 17.86 -49.80 12.76
C GLU A 113 17.82 -49.51 14.27
N VAL A 114 16.70 -49.02 14.79
CA VAL A 114 16.54 -48.77 16.24
C VAL A 114 16.71 -50.06 17.05
N VAL A 115 16.14 -51.18 16.60
CA VAL A 115 16.28 -52.47 17.27
C VAL A 115 17.73 -52.97 17.20
N MET A 116 18.35 -52.89 16.02
CA MET A 116 19.73 -53.31 15.83
C MET A 116 20.71 -52.48 16.66
N ASN A 117 20.52 -51.16 16.72
CA ASN A 117 21.33 -50.28 17.55
C ASN A 117 21.21 -50.63 19.04
N LYS A 118 19.99 -50.91 19.53
CA LYS A 118 19.79 -51.40 20.91
C LYS A 118 20.57 -52.69 21.18
N VAL A 119 20.49 -53.66 20.28
CA VAL A 119 21.24 -54.93 20.42
C VAL A 119 22.74 -54.69 20.40
N ILE A 120 23.24 -53.81 19.53
CA ILE A 120 24.66 -53.43 19.49
C ILE A 120 25.08 -52.80 20.82
N ASP A 121 24.29 -51.88 21.36
CA ASP A 121 24.58 -51.21 22.63
C ASP A 121 24.57 -52.19 23.80
N ASP A 122 23.61 -53.11 23.84
CA ASP A 122 23.54 -54.18 24.85
C ASP A 122 24.75 -55.11 24.79
N LEU A 123 25.16 -55.54 23.58
CA LEU A 123 26.34 -56.36 23.38
C LEU A 123 27.62 -55.62 23.79
N ARG A 124 27.76 -54.34 23.43
CA ARG A 124 28.89 -53.49 23.86
C ARG A 124 28.94 -53.33 25.36
N ALA A 125 27.79 -53.11 26.01
CA ALA A 125 27.70 -53.05 27.46
C ALA A 125 28.11 -54.38 28.12
N GLY A 126 27.67 -55.51 27.55
CA GLY A 126 28.03 -56.84 28.02
C GLY A 126 29.52 -57.15 27.90
N ILE A 127 30.16 -56.78 26.78
CA ILE A 127 31.62 -56.93 26.61
C ILE A 127 32.37 -56.09 27.65
N SER A 128 32.00 -54.82 27.78
CA SER A 128 32.62 -53.91 28.76
C SER A 128 32.48 -54.43 30.19
N GLU A 129 31.32 -54.98 30.56
CA GLU A 129 31.11 -55.60 31.86
C GLU A 129 32.02 -56.82 32.07
N LEU A 130 32.12 -57.70 31.07
CA LEU A 130 32.98 -58.89 31.14
C LEU A 130 34.46 -58.50 31.28
N ASP A 131 34.91 -57.48 30.55
CA ASP A 131 36.28 -56.97 30.63
C ASP A 131 36.60 -56.44 32.05
N ILE A 132 35.68 -55.66 32.64
CA ILE A 132 35.82 -55.16 34.00
C ILE A 132 35.89 -56.32 35.00
N ARG A 133 34.99 -57.30 34.88
CA ARG A 133 34.98 -58.48 35.77
C ARG A 133 36.26 -59.30 35.62
N HIS A 134 36.75 -59.49 34.40
CA HIS A 134 37.98 -60.24 34.14
C HIS A 134 39.19 -59.54 34.78
N GLU A 135 39.31 -58.22 34.61
CA GLU A 135 40.41 -57.46 35.22
C GLU A 135 40.32 -57.45 36.75
N ASP A 136 39.12 -57.35 37.33
CA ASP A 136 38.91 -57.44 38.78
C ASP A 136 39.29 -58.84 39.32
N GLN A 137 38.89 -59.90 38.63
CA GLN A 137 39.22 -61.27 39.00
C GLN A 137 40.72 -61.56 38.88
N LYS A 138 41.38 -61.03 37.84
CA LYS A 138 42.82 -61.12 37.66
C LYS A 138 43.57 -60.42 38.80
N LYS A 139 43.16 -59.20 39.15
CA LYS A 139 43.71 -58.46 40.31
C LYS A 139 43.47 -59.22 41.61
N HIS A 140 42.25 -59.73 41.82
CA HIS A 140 41.92 -60.53 42.99
C HIS A 140 42.80 -61.77 43.11
N SER A 141 43.01 -62.51 42.02
CA SER A 141 43.89 -63.69 42.01
C SER A 141 45.34 -63.32 42.34
N ALA A 142 45.86 -62.24 41.74
CA ALA A 142 47.22 -61.78 41.99
C ALA A 142 47.42 -61.30 43.44
N ASP A 143 46.46 -60.54 43.97
CA ASP A 143 46.48 -60.05 45.35
C ASP A 143 46.34 -61.22 46.35
N PHE A 144 45.51 -62.21 46.05
CA PHE A 144 45.37 -63.41 46.87
C PHE A 144 46.66 -64.23 46.90
N GLU A 145 47.26 -64.49 45.73
CA GLU A 145 48.52 -65.22 45.65
C GLU A 145 49.63 -64.50 46.42
N LYS A 146 49.69 -63.18 46.34
CA LYS A 146 50.67 -62.38 47.08
C LYS A 146 50.41 -62.42 48.59
N SER A 147 49.24 -61.98 49.04
CA SER A 147 48.97 -61.71 50.46
C SER A 147 48.61 -62.94 51.28
N VAL A 148 47.98 -63.95 50.67
CA VAL A 148 47.55 -65.17 51.36
C VAL A 148 48.55 -66.29 51.11
N VAL A 149 48.92 -66.56 49.85
CA VAL A 149 49.78 -67.70 49.53
C VAL A 149 51.25 -67.41 49.84
N LYS A 150 51.84 -66.35 49.29
CA LYS A 150 53.28 -66.05 49.48
C LYS A 150 53.58 -65.47 50.86
N GLU A 151 52.89 -64.42 51.26
CA GLU A 151 53.12 -63.75 52.55
C GLU A 151 52.55 -64.52 53.76
N GLY A 152 51.58 -65.41 53.53
CA GLY A 152 50.93 -66.19 54.59
C GLY A 152 51.52 -67.59 54.78
N TYR A 153 52.46 -68.03 53.94
CA TYR A 153 53.08 -69.35 54.06
C TYR A 153 54.05 -69.43 55.23
N ILE A 154 53.84 -70.40 56.13
CA ILE A 154 54.75 -70.66 57.24
C ILE A 154 55.53 -71.93 56.91
N ASP A 155 56.82 -71.77 56.58
CA ASP A 155 57.70 -72.87 56.15
C ASP A 155 57.79 -74.01 57.18
N ARG A 156 57.80 -73.65 58.48
CA ARG A 156 57.84 -74.61 59.60
C ARG A 156 56.63 -75.54 59.67
N THR A 157 55.45 -75.04 59.30
CA THR A 157 54.18 -75.79 59.37
C THR A 157 53.75 -76.30 58.00
N LYS A 158 54.44 -75.87 56.92
CA LYS A 158 54.10 -76.11 55.51
C LYS A 158 52.64 -75.78 55.16
N CYS A 159 52.06 -74.83 55.86
CA CYS A 159 50.65 -74.42 55.74
C CYS A 159 50.54 -72.90 55.70
N VAL A 160 49.47 -72.41 55.08
CA VAL A 160 49.12 -70.98 55.08
C VAL A 160 48.47 -70.61 56.41
N ALA A 161 48.86 -69.49 56.99
CA ALA A 161 48.26 -68.94 58.21
C ALA A 161 46.79 -68.60 57.97
N SER A 162 45.88 -69.23 58.73
CA SER A 162 44.44 -68.97 58.66
C SER A 162 44.09 -67.50 58.90
N GLU A 163 44.81 -66.84 59.80
CA GLU A 163 44.65 -65.41 60.10
C GLU A 163 44.85 -64.51 58.88
N LYS A 164 45.80 -64.84 57.98
CA LYS A 164 46.06 -64.08 56.75
C LYS A 164 44.91 -64.21 55.76
N TYR A 165 44.34 -65.41 55.63
CA TYR A 165 43.15 -65.65 54.82
C TYR A 165 41.94 -64.89 55.36
N ILE A 166 41.70 -64.94 56.68
CA ILE A 166 40.59 -64.24 57.33
C ILE A 166 40.69 -62.74 57.11
N ARG A 167 41.86 -62.14 57.37
CA ARG A 167 42.09 -60.71 57.14
C ARG A 167 41.87 -60.30 55.69
N PHE A 168 42.38 -61.07 54.73
CA PHE A 168 42.14 -60.82 53.31
C PHE A 168 40.65 -60.87 52.97
N SER A 169 39.92 -61.86 53.49
CA SER A 169 38.47 -62.00 53.28
C SER A 169 37.69 -60.81 53.85
N GLU A 170 38.01 -60.38 55.08
CA GLU A 170 37.36 -59.23 55.73
C GLU A 170 37.62 -57.92 54.98
N GLU A 171 38.87 -57.67 54.56
CA GLU A 171 39.24 -56.51 53.72
C GLU A 171 38.43 -56.50 52.42
N ARG A 172 38.28 -57.66 51.76
CA ARG A 172 37.50 -57.79 50.53
C ARG A 172 36.02 -57.59 50.73
N MET A 173 35.46 -58.06 51.84
CA MET A 173 34.06 -57.80 52.18
C MET A 173 33.81 -56.30 52.37
N LYS A 174 34.70 -55.58 53.08
CA LYS A 174 34.60 -54.12 53.26
C LYS A 174 34.69 -53.36 51.92
N GLN A 175 35.60 -53.77 51.04
CA GLN A 175 35.70 -53.17 49.70
C GLN A 175 34.42 -53.40 48.88
N ARG A 176 33.85 -54.61 48.91
CA ARG A 176 32.58 -54.93 48.25
C ARG A 176 31.42 -54.11 48.81
N GLU A 177 31.33 -53.96 50.12
CA GLU A 177 30.32 -53.11 50.78
C GLU A 177 30.41 -51.65 50.32
N THR A 178 31.63 -51.11 50.23
CA THR A 178 31.86 -49.74 49.76
C THR A 178 31.41 -49.54 48.30
N ILE A 179 31.75 -50.49 47.43
CA ILE A 179 31.33 -50.46 46.02
C ILE A 179 29.80 -50.60 45.91
N LEU A 180 29.21 -51.48 46.71
CA LEU A 180 27.77 -51.70 46.74
C LEU A 180 27.03 -50.42 47.12
N GLU A 181 27.48 -49.71 48.16
CA GLU A 181 26.88 -48.45 48.56
C GLU A 181 27.01 -47.37 47.48
N LYS A 182 28.18 -47.29 46.82
CA LYS A 182 28.39 -46.41 45.67
C LYS A 182 27.43 -46.73 44.51
N ILE A 183 27.24 -48.00 44.17
CA ILE A 183 26.32 -48.43 43.11
C ILE A 183 24.87 -48.11 43.50
N ARG A 184 24.48 -48.30 44.76
CA ARG A 184 23.13 -47.94 45.25
C ARG A 184 22.86 -46.45 45.08
N LEU A 185 23.77 -45.59 45.53
CA LEU A 185 23.65 -44.13 45.39
C LEU A 185 23.58 -43.70 43.92
N ASN A 186 24.42 -44.29 43.06
CA ASN A 186 24.41 -43.99 41.63
C ASN A 186 23.08 -44.43 40.98
N THR A 187 22.61 -45.64 41.32
CA THR A 187 21.32 -46.16 40.84
C THR A 187 20.16 -45.26 41.26
N ALA A 188 20.15 -44.75 42.50
CA ALA A 188 19.13 -43.81 42.97
C ALA A 188 19.16 -42.49 42.17
N THR A 189 20.37 -41.97 41.92
CA THR A 189 20.59 -40.74 41.13
C THR A 189 20.12 -40.90 39.69
N LEU A 190 20.50 -42.00 39.02
CA LEU A 190 20.11 -42.31 37.64
C LEU A 190 18.59 -42.51 37.53
N ARG A 191 17.96 -43.18 38.49
CA ARG A 191 16.49 -43.30 38.53
C ARG A 191 15.80 -41.94 38.66
N SER A 192 16.37 -41.03 39.45
CA SER A 192 15.86 -39.65 39.58
C SER A 192 15.98 -38.87 38.26
N HIS A 193 17.13 -38.97 37.60
CA HIS A 193 17.35 -38.38 36.27
C HIS A 193 16.39 -38.95 35.23
N LEU A 194 16.21 -40.28 35.19
CA LEU A 194 15.27 -40.92 34.28
C LEU A 194 13.84 -40.41 34.49
N ARG A 195 13.38 -40.27 35.74
CA ARG A 195 12.06 -39.69 36.04
C ARG A 195 11.96 -38.24 35.55
N LYS A 196 12.99 -37.42 35.75
CA LYS A 196 13.02 -36.03 35.28
C LYS A 196 12.96 -35.96 33.76
N CYS A 197 13.78 -36.73 33.05
CA CYS A 197 13.79 -36.78 31.59
C CYS A 197 12.46 -37.28 31.03
N LYS A 198 11.86 -38.33 31.62
CA LYS A 198 10.51 -38.80 31.24
C LYS A 198 9.44 -37.74 31.48
N GLY A 199 9.52 -36.99 32.58
CA GLY A 199 8.60 -35.88 32.85
C GLY A 199 8.75 -34.74 31.83
N GLN A 200 9.98 -34.39 31.45
CA GLN A 200 10.24 -33.40 30.41
C GLN A 200 9.74 -33.87 29.04
N LEU A 201 9.92 -35.16 28.71
CA LEU A 201 9.41 -35.73 27.47
C LEU A 201 7.88 -35.61 27.41
N ARG A 202 7.18 -36.01 28.48
CA ARG A 202 5.72 -35.86 28.56
C ARG A 202 5.26 -34.42 28.44
N GLN A 203 5.93 -33.48 29.12
CA GLN A 203 5.59 -32.06 29.00
C GLN A 203 5.80 -31.56 27.55
N LYS A 204 6.84 -32.04 26.86
CA LYS A 204 7.08 -31.69 25.45
C LYS A 204 6.08 -32.34 24.51
N GLU A 205 5.67 -33.57 24.79
CA GLU A 205 4.60 -34.27 24.08
C GLU A 205 3.25 -33.56 24.28
N GLU A 206 2.89 -33.19 25.51
CA GLU A 206 1.67 -32.43 25.82
C GLU A 206 1.69 -31.03 25.18
N ILE A 207 2.82 -30.30 25.19
CA ILE A 207 2.94 -29.02 24.48
C ILE A 207 2.86 -29.22 22.96
N GLY A 208 3.34 -30.36 22.44
CA GLY A 208 3.20 -30.73 21.04
C GLY A 208 1.78 -31.16 20.67
N GLU A 209 1.04 -31.80 21.59
CA GLU A 209 -0.36 -32.16 21.43
C GLU A 209 -1.30 -30.96 21.54
N VAL A 210 -0.96 -29.92 22.31
CA VAL A 210 -1.74 -28.67 22.41
C VAL A 210 -1.76 -27.87 21.09
N LEU A 211 -0.86 -28.16 20.15
CA LEU A 211 -0.86 -27.54 18.84
C LEU A 211 -1.43 -28.52 17.81
N HIS A 212 -2.76 -28.66 17.80
CA HIS A 212 -3.43 -29.56 16.87
C HIS A 212 -3.37 -29.00 15.44
N VAL A 213 -3.39 -29.90 14.46
CA VAL A 213 -3.55 -29.54 13.04
C VAL A 213 -4.79 -28.65 12.83
N VAL A 214 -5.84 -28.88 13.64
CA VAL A 214 -7.07 -28.06 13.66
C VAL A 214 -6.80 -26.62 14.07
N ASP A 215 -5.90 -26.35 15.01
CA ASP A 215 -5.56 -24.98 15.43
C ASP A 215 -4.80 -24.24 14.31
N PHE A 216 -3.95 -24.95 13.57
CA PHE A 216 -3.29 -24.40 12.39
C PHE A 216 -4.28 -24.12 11.25
N GLU A 217 -5.25 -25.01 11.03
CA GLU A 217 -6.32 -24.78 10.07
C GLU A 217 -7.21 -23.61 10.48
N GLN A 218 -7.55 -23.49 11.77
CA GLN A 218 -8.28 -22.35 12.31
C GLN A 218 -7.50 -21.05 12.10
N LEU A 219 -6.21 -21.00 12.42
CA LEU A 219 -5.37 -19.83 12.17
C LEU A 219 -5.29 -19.46 10.68
N LYS A 220 -5.25 -20.45 9.78
CA LYS A 220 -5.32 -20.19 8.34
C LYS A 220 -6.66 -19.59 7.93
N ILE A 221 -7.77 -20.11 8.46
CA ILE A 221 -9.11 -19.58 8.20
C ILE A 221 -9.22 -18.15 8.72
N GLU A 222 -8.81 -17.89 9.96
CA GLU A 222 -8.85 -16.55 10.56
C GLU A 222 -7.99 -15.55 9.77
N ASN A 223 -6.77 -15.94 9.40
CA ASN A 223 -5.89 -15.10 8.59
C ASN A 223 -6.52 -14.78 7.22
N SER A 224 -7.10 -15.79 6.55
CA SER A 224 -7.84 -15.58 5.30
C SER A 224 -9.02 -14.62 5.47
N GLN A 225 -9.79 -14.74 6.55
CA GLN A 225 -10.90 -13.82 6.84
C GLN A 225 -10.42 -12.39 7.13
N TYR A 226 -9.30 -12.23 7.82
CA TYR A 226 -8.72 -10.90 8.08
C TYR A 226 -8.18 -10.27 6.79
N LEU A 227 -7.56 -11.06 5.92
CA LEU A 227 -7.12 -10.58 4.59
C LEU A 227 -8.31 -10.08 3.77
N GLU A 228 -9.40 -10.84 3.72
CA GLU A 228 -10.61 -10.43 2.99
C GLU A 228 -11.20 -9.12 3.54
N LYS A 229 -11.26 -8.97 4.87
CA LYS A 229 -11.68 -7.72 5.52
C LYS A 229 -10.77 -6.54 5.19
N ILE A 230 -9.45 -6.76 5.16
CA ILE A 230 -8.46 -5.74 4.77
C ILE A 230 -8.70 -5.31 3.32
N GLU A 231 -8.91 -6.27 2.42
CA GLU A 231 -9.21 -5.97 1.03
C GLU A 231 -10.52 -5.20 0.85
N GLU A 232 -11.58 -5.58 1.59
CA GLU A 232 -12.85 -4.85 1.59
C GLU A 232 -12.67 -3.40 2.02
N LYS A 233 -11.93 -3.18 3.13
CA LYS A 233 -11.62 -1.83 3.61
C LYS A 233 -10.76 -1.05 2.62
N ASN A 234 -9.81 -1.70 1.96
CA ASN A 234 -9.01 -1.08 0.90
C ASN A 234 -9.87 -0.66 -0.29
N ARG A 235 -10.83 -1.49 -0.73
CA ARG A 235 -11.80 -1.13 -1.78
C ARG A 235 -12.66 0.07 -1.37
N GLN A 236 -13.14 0.10 -0.12
CA GLN A 236 -13.88 1.24 0.44
C GLN A 236 -13.04 2.52 0.43
N ILE A 237 -11.78 2.45 0.88
CA ILE A 237 -10.84 3.58 0.87
C ILE A 237 -10.60 4.10 -0.55
N GLN A 238 -10.39 3.20 -1.52
CA GLN A 238 -10.19 3.58 -2.92
C GLN A 238 -11.41 4.31 -3.49
N SER A 239 -12.62 3.81 -3.22
CA SER A 239 -13.88 4.46 -3.62
C SER A 239 -14.00 5.87 -3.03
N LEU A 240 -13.76 6.01 -1.72
CA LEU A 240 -13.79 7.31 -1.03
C LEU A 240 -12.73 8.27 -1.56
N LYS A 241 -11.51 7.80 -1.85
CA LYS A 241 -10.45 8.61 -2.47
C LYS A 241 -10.88 9.11 -3.85
N ALA A 242 -11.52 8.28 -4.66
CA ALA A 242 -12.01 8.67 -5.97
C ALA A 242 -13.12 9.75 -5.87
N VAL A 243 -14.03 9.61 -4.90
CA VAL A 243 -15.04 10.65 -4.60
C VAL A 243 -14.36 11.95 -4.16
N ALA A 244 -13.44 11.89 -3.21
CA ALA A 244 -12.71 13.06 -2.72
C ALA A 244 -11.95 13.79 -3.84
N ALA A 245 -11.30 13.04 -4.75
CA ALA A 245 -10.61 13.61 -5.91
C ALA A 245 -11.58 14.32 -6.86
N ARG A 246 -12.73 13.71 -7.17
CA ARG A 246 -13.78 14.35 -7.99
C ARG A 246 -14.31 15.63 -7.33
N THR A 247 -14.61 15.58 -6.04
CA THR A 247 -15.08 16.75 -5.29
C THR A 247 -14.03 17.86 -5.29
N LEU A 248 -12.76 17.52 -5.07
CA LEU A 248 -11.67 18.49 -5.11
C LEU A 248 -11.55 19.15 -6.49
N HIS A 249 -11.69 18.38 -7.57
CA HIS A 249 -11.69 18.91 -8.93
C HIS A 249 -12.84 19.90 -9.17
N VAL A 250 -14.06 19.55 -8.73
CA VAL A 250 -15.24 20.44 -8.82
C VAL A 250 -15.00 21.72 -8.02
N VAL A 251 -14.53 21.61 -6.77
CA VAL A 251 -14.23 22.76 -5.90
C VAL A 251 -13.18 23.68 -6.54
N ASN A 252 -12.11 23.11 -7.09
CA ASN A 252 -11.08 23.89 -7.78
C ASN A 252 -11.63 24.61 -9.01
N THR A 253 -12.49 23.95 -9.79
CA THR A 253 -13.13 24.55 -10.96
C THR A 253 -14.03 25.72 -10.56
N LEU A 254 -14.85 25.55 -9.52
CA LEU A 254 -15.69 26.63 -8.99
C LEU A 254 -14.86 27.78 -8.43
N LYS A 255 -13.75 27.48 -7.73
CA LYS A 255 -12.82 28.49 -7.22
C LYS A 255 -12.21 29.31 -8.37
N MET A 256 -11.79 28.68 -9.46
CA MET A 256 -11.30 29.39 -10.65
C MET A 256 -12.39 30.28 -11.25
N LYS A 257 -13.63 29.79 -11.33
CA LYS A 257 -14.75 30.58 -11.86
C LYS A 257 -15.05 31.80 -11.00
N ILE A 258 -15.01 31.65 -9.68
CA ILE A 258 -15.16 32.78 -8.74
C ILE A 258 -14.04 33.81 -8.95
N HIS A 259 -12.79 33.38 -9.08
CA HIS A 259 -11.68 34.31 -9.33
C HIS A 259 -11.82 35.06 -10.66
N GLU A 260 -12.32 34.40 -11.71
CA GLU A 260 -12.63 35.03 -12.99
C GLU A 260 -13.74 36.09 -12.83
N LEU A 261 -14.86 35.73 -12.19
CA LEU A 261 -15.96 36.66 -11.92
C LEU A 261 -15.53 37.84 -11.05
N GLN A 262 -14.69 37.63 -10.04
CA GLN A 262 -14.11 38.71 -9.22
C GLN A 262 -13.19 39.63 -10.02
N ARG A 263 -12.46 39.10 -11.01
CA ARG A 263 -11.64 39.92 -11.91
C ARG A 263 -12.54 40.77 -12.82
N GLU A 264 -13.60 40.17 -13.34
CA GLU A 264 -14.58 40.87 -14.17
C GLU A 264 -15.34 41.95 -13.39
N GLN A 265 -15.78 41.65 -12.16
CA GLN A 265 -16.37 42.63 -11.26
C GLN A 265 -15.45 43.84 -11.05
N ARG A 266 -14.18 43.61 -10.71
CA ARG A 266 -13.20 44.71 -10.54
C ARG A 266 -13.00 45.51 -11.82
N ARG A 267 -13.06 44.88 -12.99
CA ARG A 267 -13.00 45.57 -14.29
C ARG A 267 -14.24 46.45 -14.49
N GLN A 268 -15.43 45.93 -14.21
CA GLN A 268 -16.67 46.69 -14.32
C GLN A 268 -16.73 47.84 -13.32
N GLU A 269 -16.27 47.65 -12.09
CA GLU A 269 -16.16 48.72 -11.08
C GLU A 269 -15.25 49.85 -11.56
N THR A 270 -14.10 49.55 -12.17
CA THR A 270 -13.24 50.59 -12.73
C THR A 270 -13.88 51.29 -13.92
N GLU A 271 -14.57 50.59 -14.81
CA GLU A 271 -15.31 51.18 -15.92
C GLU A 271 -16.47 52.08 -15.44
N ILE A 272 -17.23 51.64 -14.44
CA ILE A 272 -18.31 52.43 -13.82
C ILE A 272 -17.73 53.71 -13.23
N ASN A 273 -16.63 53.62 -12.47
CA ASN A 273 -15.98 54.80 -11.90
C ASN A 273 -15.51 55.78 -12.99
N GLN A 274 -14.91 55.28 -14.07
CA GLN A 274 -14.51 56.11 -15.21
C GLN A 274 -15.71 56.81 -15.88
N ARG A 275 -16.81 56.07 -16.12
CA ARG A 275 -18.04 56.64 -16.69
C ARG A 275 -18.68 57.66 -15.76
N GLN A 276 -18.67 57.42 -14.44
CA GLN A 276 -19.16 58.37 -13.45
C GLN A 276 -18.34 59.67 -13.47
N GLU A 277 -17.02 59.59 -13.56
CA GLU A 277 -16.16 60.78 -13.68
C GLU A 277 -16.38 61.55 -14.98
N ILE A 278 -16.59 60.85 -16.11
CA ILE A 278 -16.98 61.49 -17.38
C ILE A 278 -18.33 62.20 -17.23
N CYS A 279 -19.33 61.55 -16.64
CA CYS A 279 -20.64 62.15 -16.40
C CYS A 279 -20.57 63.37 -15.48
N LYS A 280 -19.72 63.36 -14.44
CA LYS A 280 -19.49 64.52 -13.58
C LYS A 280 -18.91 65.69 -14.38
N ARG A 281 -17.87 65.45 -15.19
CA ARG A 281 -17.27 66.47 -16.07
C ARG A 281 -18.29 67.06 -17.05
N ALA A 282 -19.02 66.21 -17.76
CA ALA A 282 -20.06 66.65 -18.70
C ALA A 282 -21.19 67.46 -18.02
N LYS A 283 -21.59 67.09 -16.79
CA LYS A 283 -22.56 67.87 -16.01
C LYS A 283 -22.01 69.25 -15.67
N ASN A 284 -20.75 69.35 -15.26
CA ASN A 284 -20.12 70.63 -14.96
C ASN A 284 -20.01 71.51 -16.21
N GLU A 285 -19.57 70.94 -17.34
CA GLU A 285 -19.53 71.63 -18.64
C GLU A 285 -20.92 72.10 -19.06
N MET A 286 -21.97 71.28 -18.89
CA MET A 286 -23.35 71.68 -19.19
C MET A 286 -23.81 72.87 -18.34
N ILE A 287 -23.41 72.96 -17.07
CA ILE A 287 -23.72 74.11 -16.22
C ILE A 287 -23.07 75.37 -16.80
N VAL A 288 -21.78 75.31 -17.14
CA VAL A 288 -21.04 76.42 -17.75
C VAL A 288 -21.68 76.85 -19.06
N VAL A 289 -21.93 75.92 -19.97
CA VAL A 289 -22.57 76.20 -21.27
C VAL A 289 -23.97 76.80 -21.10
N LYS A 290 -24.77 76.35 -20.11
CA LYS A 290 -26.08 76.95 -19.83
C LYS A 290 -25.95 78.40 -19.35
N GLU A 291 -24.95 78.70 -18.54
CA GLU A 291 -24.68 80.05 -18.07
C GLU A 291 -24.20 80.97 -19.20
N GLU A 292 -23.26 80.50 -20.02
CA GLU A 292 -22.82 81.17 -21.24
C GLU A 292 -24.00 81.44 -22.19
N LEU A 293 -24.84 80.43 -22.46
CA LEU A 293 -26.03 80.57 -23.30
C LEU A 293 -27.03 81.59 -22.72
N LYS A 294 -27.20 81.63 -21.40
CA LYS A 294 -28.01 82.65 -20.72
C LYS A 294 -27.43 84.05 -20.92
N ASN A 295 -26.11 84.21 -20.82
CA ASN A 295 -25.43 85.47 -21.05
C ASN A 295 -25.52 85.91 -22.52
N GLU A 296 -25.30 84.99 -23.45
CA GLU A 296 -25.41 85.23 -24.88
C GLU A 296 -26.84 85.59 -25.30
N LYS A 297 -27.86 84.92 -24.73
CA LYS A 297 -29.27 85.30 -24.93
C LYS A 297 -29.57 86.71 -24.42
N LYS A 298 -29.02 87.10 -23.27
CA LYS A 298 -29.15 88.48 -22.76
C LYS A 298 -28.47 89.47 -23.69
N PHE A 299 -27.27 89.15 -24.17
CA PHE A 299 -26.52 89.96 -25.11
C PHE A 299 -27.27 90.12 -26.44
N LYS A 300 -27.73 89.01 -27.05
CA LYS A 300 -28.57 89.01 -28.24
C LYS A 300 -29.84 89.83 -28.07
N LYS A 301 -30.53 89.74 -26.92
CA LYS A 301 -31.71 90.58 -26.65
C LYS A 301 -31.36 92.06 -26.63
N ARG A 302 -30.26 92.46 -25.96
CA ARG A 302 -29.77 93.85 -25.97
C ARG A 302 -29.43 94.32 -27.39
N PHE A 303 -28.79 93.47 -28.17
CA PHE A 303 -28.45 93.76 -29.55
C PHE A 303 -29.71 93.89 -30.42
N GLN A 304 -30.69 93.01 -30.25
CA GLN A 304 -31.97 93.08 -30.95
C GLN A 304 -32.72 94.36 -30.58
N THR A 305 -32.79 94.73 -29.29
CA THR A 305 -33.39 96.02 -28.90
C THR A 305 -32.65 97.20 -29.53
N HIS A 306 -31.33 97.11 -29.68
CA HIS A 306 -30.55 98.14 -30.35
C HIS A 306 -30.90 98.22 -31.85
N VAL A 307 -30.98 97.09 -32.54
CA VAL A 307 -31.40 97.00 -33.95
C VAL A 307 -32.85 97.46 -34.14
N ASP A 308 -33.78 97.06 -33.26
CA ASP A 308 -35.17 97.48 -33.33
C ASP A 308 -35.33 98.98 -33.04
N SER A 309 -34.50 99.54 -32.15
CA SER A 309 -34.41 101.00 -31.91
C SER A 309 -33.69 101.74 -33.04
N PHE A 310 -32.94 101.03 -33.87
CA PHE A 310 -32.21 101.59 -35.00
C PHE A 310 -33.16 101.76 -36.18
N HIS A 311 -33.88 102.86 -36.16
CA HIS A 311 -34.71 103.29 -37.28
C HIS A 311 -33.88 104.14 -38.24
N VAL A 312 -33.70 103.68 -39.48
CA VAL A 312 -33.12 104.48 -40.56
C VAL A 312 -34.16 105.53 -40.96
N PRO A 313 -33.92 106.84 -40.72
CA PRO A 313 -34.91 107.88 -41.02
C PRO A 313 -35.32 107.85 -42.50
N SER A 314 -36.61 108.05 -42.79
CA SER A 314 -37.11 108.14 -44.16
C SER A 314 -36.40 109.27 -44.92
N ILE A 315 -36.28 109.17 -46.25
CA ILE A 315 -35.66 110.23 -47.08
C ILE A 315 -36.30 111.59 -46.79
N MET A 316 -37.61 111.62 -46.52
CA MET A 316 -38.32 112.84 -46.14
C MET A 316 -37.91 113.37 -44.76
N ASP A 317 -37.71 112.50 -43.78
CA ASP A 317 -37.23 112.88 -42.44
C ASP A 317 -35.77 113.34 -42.51
N PHE A 318 -34.94 112.73 -43.36
CA PHE A 318 -33.57 113.19 -43.62
C PHE A 318 -33.57 114.57 -44.28
N VAL A 319 -34.46 114.81 -45.25
CA VAL A 319 -34.63 116.13 -45.87
C VAL A 319 -35.13 117.15 -44.84
N GLN A 320 -36.07 116.78 -43.97
CA GLN A 320 -36.56 117.62 -42.88
C GLN A 320 -35.44 117.96 -41.90
N LEU A 321 -34.70 116.96 -41.39
CA LEU A 321 -33.52 117.13 -40.55
C LEU A 321 -32.45 117.99 -41.23
N LYS A 322 -32.25 117.84 -42.55
CA LYS A 322 -31.29 118.68 -43.30
C LYS A 322 -31.80 120.11 -43.49
N THR A 323 -33.12 120.31 -43.63
CA THR A 323 -33.71 121.65 -43.63
C THR A 323 -33.69 122.29 -42.25
N GLU A 324 -33.89 121.53 -41.18
CA GLU A 324 -33.75 121.96 -39.79
C GLU A 324 -32.30 122.33 -39.48
N GLU A 325 -31.34 121.49 -39.86
CA GLU A 325 -29.91 121.81 -39.77
C GLU A 325 -29.59 123.10 -40.54
N ARG A 326 -30.08 123.25 -41.78
CA ARG A 326 -29.90 124.49 -42.54
C ARG A 326 -30.57 125.69 -41.86
N GLN A 327 -31.75 125.52 -41.26
CA GLN A 327 -32.42 126.57 -40.50
C GLN A 327 -31.64 126.95 -39.25
N ILE A 328 -31.14 125.98 -38.48
CA ILE A 328 -30.31 126.20 -37.30
C ILE A 328 -29.00 126.88 -37.71
N CYS A 329 -28.31 126.41 -38.75
CA CYS A 329 -27.13 127.11 -39.28
C CYS A 329 -27.48 128.54 -39.72
N ARG A 330 -28.63 128.76 -40.36
CA ARG A 330 -29.09 130.10 -40.77
C ARG A 330 -29.37 130.97 -39.53
N GLN A 331 -30.01 130.44 -38.50
CA GLN A 331 -30.22 131.10 -37.22
C GLN A 331 -28.88 131.41 -36.56
N GLU A 332 -27.93 130.48 -36.54
CA GLU A 332 -26.58 130.68 -36.02
C GLU A 332 -25.86 131.80 -36.76
N THR A 333 -25.93 131.88 -38.09
CA THR A 333 -25.35 133.01 -38.85
C THR A 333 -26.06 134.35 -38.57
N ILE A 334 -27.39 134.34 -38.38
CA ILE A 334 -28.16 135.53 -38.00
C ILE A 334 -27.80 135.97 -36.59
N HIS A 335 -27.69 135.04 -35.64
CA HIS A 335 -27.27 135.31 -34.27
C HIS A 335 -25.81 135.77 -34.22
N ALA A 336 -24.92 135.20 -35.02
CA ALA A 336 -23.55 135.67 -35.18
C ALA A 336 -23.50 137.09 -35.76
N ARG A 337 -24.33 137.42 -36.76
CA ARG A 337 -24.47 138.80 -37.27
C ARG A 337 -25.06 139.76 -36.25
N LYS A 338 -26.12 139.37 -35.52
CA LYS A 338 -26.70 140.17 -34.43
C LYS A 338 -25.69 140.40 -33.32
N PHE A 339 -24.92 139.38 -32.95
CA PHE A 339 -23.81 139.49 -32.01
C PHE A 339 -22.75 140.47 -32.51
N LYS A 340 -22.36 140.40 -33.79
CA LYS A 340 -21.42 141.36 -34.43
C LYS A 340 -21.95 142.80 -34.41
N ILE A 341 -23.24 143.01 -34.68
CA ILE A 341 -23.88 144.34 -34.63
C ILE A 341 -23.91 144.86 -33.19
N ALA A 342 -24.27 144.03 -32.21
CA ALA A 342 -24.25 144.38 -30.80
C ALA A 342 -22.83 144.69 -30.30
N GLU A 343 -21.83 143.92 -30.73
CA GLU A 343 -20.40 144.16 -30.47
C GLU A 343 -19.96 145.50 -31.06
N MET A 344 -20.29 145.78 -32.33
CA MET A 344 -19.97 147.06 -32.98
C MET A 344 -20.71 148.25 -32.35
N ALA A 345 -21.96 148.06 -31.91
CA ALA A 345 -22.72 149.07 -31.16
C ALA A 345 -22.08 149.33 -29.79
N LEU A 346 -21.67 148.29 -29.06
CA LEU A 346 -20.92 148.42 -27.81
C LEU A 346 -19.60 149.18 -28.02
N ILE A 347 -18.87 148.89 -29.11
CA ILE A 347 -17.65 149.62 -29.47
C ILE A 347 -17.95 151.09 -29.77
N ARG A 348 -19.03 151.41 -30.51
CA ARG A 348 -19.44 152.81 -30.76
C ARG A 348 -19.87 153.52 -29.49
N HIS A 349 -20.70 152.90 -28.64
CA HIS A 349 -21.12 153.48 -27.37
C HIS A 349 -19.94 153.69 -26.42
N LYS A 350 -18.96 152.77 -26.38
CA LYS A 350 -17.69 152.99 -25.65
C LYS A 350 -16.91 154.16 -26.21
N LYS A 351 -16.79 154.31 -27.55
CA LYS A 351 -16.12 155.44 -28.20
C LYS A 351 -16.83 156.78 -27.93
N LEU A 352 -18.15 156.84 -28.08
CA LEU A 352 -18.98 158.01 -27.77
C LEU A 352 -18.89 158.37 -26.28
N TRP A 353 -18.95 157.40 -25.38
CA TRP A 353 -18.78 157.63 -23.94
C TRP A 353 -17.38 158.17 -23.61
N THR A 354 -16.32 157.65 -24.24
CA THR A 354 -14.98 158.24 -24.10
C THR A 354 -14.83 159.63 -24.72
N GLN A 355 -15.63 159.97 -25.73
CA GLN A 355 -15.60 161.27 -26.39
C GLN A 355 -16.39 162.32 -25.62
N VAL A 356 -17.59 162.00 -25.11
CA VAL A 356 -18.35 162.86 -24.17
C VAL A 356 -17.57 163.08 -22.87
N ARG A 357 -16.89 162.04 -22.36
CA ARG A 357 -15.98 162.17 -21.21
C ARG A 357 -14.75 163.05 -21.49
N ARG A 358 -14.34 163.23 -22.75
CA ARG A 358 -13.25 164.14 -23.15
C ARG A 358 -13.74 165.56 -23.48
N SER A 359 -14.95 165.72 -24.02
CA SER A 359 -15.51 167.04 -24.37
C SER A 359 -15.98 167.84 -23.16
N ASN A 360 -16.55 167.19 -22.13
CA ASN A 360 -16.95 167.90 -20.90
C ASN A 360 -15.75 168.34 -20.03
N LEU A 361 -14.51 168.02 -20.42
CA LEU A 361 -13.28 168.50 -19.79
C LEU A 361 -12.58 169.65 -20.56
N MET A 362 -13.11 170.14 -21.69
CA MET A 362 -12.47 171.24 -22.45
C MET A 362 -13.48 172.25 -23.03
N GLY A 363 -13.77 173.28 -22.22
CA GLY A 363 -14.48 174.52 -22.55
C GLY A 363 -15.63 174.75 -21.57
N GLU A 364 -15.47 175.24 -20.34
CA GLU A 364 -14.57 176.27 -19.80
C GLU A 364 -14.58 177.61 -20.56
N VAL A 365 -15.10 178.61 -19.83
CA VAL A 365 -15.34 180.05 -20.08
C VAL A 365 -16.63 180.41 -20.81
#